data_AF-A0A7V9FAM0-F1
#
_entry.id   AF-A0A7V9FAM0-F1
#
_cell.length_a   1.000
_cell.length_b   1.000
_cell.length_c   1.000
_cell.angle_alpha   90.00
_cell.angle_beta   90.00
_cell.angle_gamma   90.00
#
_symmetry.space_group_name_H-M   'P 1'
#
loop_
_entity.id
_entity.type
_entity.pdbx_description
1 polymer ?
#
loop_
_entity_poly.entity_id
_entity_poly.type
_entity_poly.pdbx_seq_one_letter_code
_entity_poly.pdbx_strand_id
1 'polypeptide(L)' 'MNAQAHFDLEKKTRNRLANLLDQCGELADGVRYFEGDDLLAVLDTLDSIRALLADNATTLRAAVATE' A
#
# COMPACT_ATOMS: atom_id res chain seq x y z
N MET A 1 -11.89 23.22 0.08
CA MET A 1 -11.55 22.16 -0.89
C MET A 1 -12.84 21.71 -1.57
N ASN A 2 -12.82 21.44 -2.88
CA ASN A 2 -14.02 21.04 -3.65
C ASN A 2 -14.34 19.55 -3.38
N ALA A 3 -15.62 19.20 -3.15
CA ALA A 3 -16.07 17.83 -2.88
C ALA A 3 -15.62 16.82 -3.96
N GLN A 4 -15.54 17.28 -5.22
CA GLN A 4 -15.01 16.47 -6.33
C GLN A 4 -13.54 16.05 -6.11
N ALA A 5 -12.71 16.94 -5.56
CA ALA A 5 -11.30 16.67 -5.32
C ALA A 5 -11.08 15.65 -4.17
N HIS A 6 -11.96 15.64 -3.18
CA HIS A 6 -11.94 14.63 -2.11
C HIS A 6 -12.28 13.24 -2.65
N PHE A 7 -13.36 13.15 -3.42
CA PHE A 7 -13.79 11.89 -4.03
C PHE A 7 -12.72 11.29 -4.96
N ASP A 8 -12.05 12.14 -5.75
CA ASP A 8 -10.98 11.71 -6.64
C ASP A 8 -9.72 11.23 -5.88
N LEU A 9 -9.38 11.87 -4.74
CA LEU A 9 -8.28 11.44 -3.87
C LEU A 9 -8.57 10.11 -3.18
N GLU A 10 -9.79 9.93 -2.68
CA GLU A 10 -10.21 8.70 -2.01
C GLU A 10 -10.18 7.52 -2.99
N LYS A 11 -10.75 7.67 -4.19
CA LYS A 11 -10.71 6.65 -5.25
C LYS A 11 -9.28 6.29 -5.64
N LYS A 12 -8.41 7.29 -5.82
CA LYS A 12 -6.99 7.06 -6.13
C LYS A 12 -6.28 6.28 -5.02
N THR A 13 -6.59 6.60 -3.77
CA THR A 13 -5.99 5.93 -2.60
C THR A 13 -6.46 4.48 -2.49
N ARG A 14 -7.75 4.21 -2.70
CA ARG A 14 -8.28 2.83 -2.73
C ARG A 14 -7.64 1.99 -3.83
N ASN A 15 -7.48 2.54 -5.04
CA ASN A 15 -6.82 1.83 -6.15
C ASN A 15 -5.35 1.50 -5.84
N ARG A 16 -4.64 2.42 -5.17
CA ARG A 16 -3.25 2.15 -4.73
C ARG A 16 -3.20 1.03 -3.71
N LEU A 17 -4.11 1.01 -2.75
CA LEU A 17 -4.20 -0.05 -1.74
C LEU A 17 -4.52 -1.40 -2.37
N ALA A 18 -5.45 -1.46 -3.32
CA ALA A 18 -5.78 -2.70 -4.03
C ALA A 18 -4.56 -3.27 -4.77
N ASN A 19 -3.84 -2.45 -5.53
CA ASN A 19 -2.63 -2.89 -6.23
C ASN A 19 -1.53 -3.38 -5.28
N LEU A 20 -1.37 -2.73 -4.12
CA LEU A 20 -0.41 -3.18 -3.10
C LEU A 20 -0.80 -4.56 -2.54
N LEU A 21 -2.10 -4.79 -2.31
CA LEU A 21 -2.59 -6.08 -1.81
C LEU A 21 -2.41 -7.20 -2.84
N ASP A 22 -2.58 -6.92 -4.13
CA ASP A 22 -2.32 -7.89 -5.19
C ASP A 22 -0.81 -8.27 -5.24
N GLN A 23 0.08 -7.28 -5.13
CA GLN A 23 1.53 -7.53 -5.06
C GLN A 23 1.93 -8.37 -3.83
N CYS A 24 1.25 -8.18 -2.69
CA CYS A 24 1.47 -9.02 -1.51
C CYS A 24 1.17 -10.50 -1.77
N GLY A 25 0.30 -10.84 -2.73
CA GLY A 25 0.08 -12.23 -3.15
C GLY A 25 1.33 -12.86 -3.76
N GLU A 26 1.99 -12.15 -4.69
CA GLU A 26 3.23 -12.60 -5.34
C GLU A 26 4.39 -12.67 -4.32
N LEU A 27 4.47 -11.70 -3.40
CA LEU A 27 5.51 -11.68 -2.35
C LEU A 27 5.31 -12.81 -1.33
N ALA A 28 4.07 -13.22 -1.05
CA ALA A 28 3.81 -14.35 -0.16
C ALA A 28 4.38 -15.67 -0.73
N ASP A 29 4.35 -15.84 -2.05
CA ASP A 29 5.01 -16.96 -2.71
C ASP A 29 6.53 -16.81 -2.68
N GLY A 30 7.06 -15.59 -2.88
CA GLY A 30 8.48 -15.29 -2.69
C GLY A 30 8.99 -15.71 -1.31
N VAL A 31 8.25 -15.43 -0.23
CA VAL A 31 8.60 -15.86 1.14
C VAL A 31 8.59 -17.39 1.30
N ARG A 32 7.72 -18.10 0.57
CA ARG A 32 7.62 -19.56 0.65
C ARG A 32 8.74 -20.29 -0.08
N TYR A 33 9.30 -19.69 -1.13
CA TYR A 33 10.15 -20.40 -2.08
C TYR A 33 11.55 -19.80 -2.29
N PHE A 34 11.77 -18.53 -1.95
CA PHE A 34 13.09 -17.90 -2.06
C PHE A 34 13.91 -18.08 -0.79
N GLU A 35 15.23 -18.06 -0.96
CA GLU A 35 16.21 -18.20 0.11
C GLU A 35 17.35 -17.19 -0.10
N GLY A 36 18.12 -16.92 0.95
CA GLY A 36 19.29 -16.04 0.86
C GLY A 36 18.96 -14.63 0.38
N ASP A 37 19.71 -14.15 -0.61
CA ASP A 37 19.60 -12.78 -1.14
C ASP A 37 18.25 -12.51 -1.80
N ASP A 38 17.64 -13.52 -2.44
CA ASP A 38 16.33 -13.37 -3.07
C ASP A 38 15.22 -13.18 -2.01
N LEU A 39 15.33 -13.89 -0.88
CA LEU A 39 14.43 -13.68 0.27
C LEU A 39 14.65 -12.29 0.88
N LEU A 40 15.90 -11.81 1.00
CA LEU A 40 16.19 -10.46 1.48
C LEU A 40 15.53 -9.39 0.58
N ALA A 41 15.59 -9.54 -0.75
CA ALA A 41 14.94 -8.61 -1.67
C ALA A 41 13.40 -8.60 -1.52
N VAL A 42 12.78 -9.76 -1.26
CA VAL A 42 11.34 -9.84 -0.94
C VAL A 42 11.03 -9.11 0.36
N LEU A 43 11.86 -9.27 1.39
CA LEU A 43 11.67 -8.59 2.68
C LEU A 43 11.83 -7.07 2.56
N ASP A 44 12.79 -6.58 1.77
CA ASP A 44 12.97 -5.15 1.48
C ASP A 44 11.75 -4.55 0.75
N THR A 45 11.17 -5.33 -0.16
CA THR A 45 9.94 -4.94 -0.86
C THR A 45 8.77 -4.86 0.11
N LEU A 46 8.63 -5.85 1.01
CA LEU A 46 7.59 -5.84 2.04
C LEU A 46 7.73 -4.65 3.01
N ASP A 47 8.95 -4.25 3.37
CA ASP A 47 9.16 -3.06 4.20
C ASP A 47 8.74 -1.76 3.49
N SER A 48 9.05 -1.67 2.19
CA SER A 48 8.60 -0.55 1.36
C SER A 48 7.07 -0.47 1.27
N ILE A 49 6.39 -1.62 1.14
CA ILE A 49 4.93 -1.69 1.17
C ILE A 49 4.37 -1.25 2.52
N ARG A 50 4.99 -1.67 3.63
CA ARG A 50 4.60 -1.25 4.98
C ARG A 50 4.65 0.28 5.14
N ALA A 51 5.70 0.93 4.62
CA ALA A 51 5.81 2.38 4.64
C ALA A 51 4.69 3.06 3.84
N LEU A 52 4.41 2.58 2.62
CA LEU A 52 3.33 3.10 1.78
C LEU A 52 1.94 2.93 2.43
N LEU A 53 1.70 1.82 3.13
CA LEU A 53 0.46 1.60 3.87
C LEU A 53 0.29 2.62 5.00
N ALA A 54 1.35 2.91 5.75
CA ALA A 54 1.32 3.90 6.83
C ALA A 54 0.98 5.31 6.29
N ASP A 55 1.58 5.70 5.16
CA ASP A 55 1.33 7.00 4.51
C ASP A 55 -0.11 7.12 3.99
N ASN A 56 -0.61 6.06 3.33
CA ASN A 56 -1.99 6.03 2.83
C ASN A 56 -3.01 6.05 3.98
N ALA A 57 -2.73 5.35 5.09
CA ALA A 57 -3.60 5.37 6.27
C ALA A 57 -3.66 6.78 6.89
N THR A 58 -2.53 7.48 6.95
CA THR A 58 -2.48 8.87 7.44
C THR A 58 -3.29 9.80 6.54
N THR A 59 -3.14 9.66 5.22
CA THR A 59 -3.89 10.44 4.23
C THR A 59 -5.40 10.21 4.35
N LEU A 60 -5.83 8.96 4.47
CA LEU A 60 -7.25 8.62 4.62
C LEU A 60 -7.83 9.16 5.93
N ARG A 61 -7.11 9.04 7.05
CA ARG A 61 -7.56 9.61 8.33
C ARG A 61 -7.75 11.13 8.24
N ALA A 62 -6.83 11.83 7.58
CA ALA A 62 -6.92 13.27 7.41
C ALA A 62 -8.16 13.66 6.56
N ALA A 63 -8.45 12.90 5.52
CA ALA A 63 -9.62 13.13 4.67
C ALA A 63 -10.94 12.92 5.42
N VAL A 64 -11.04 11.87 6.24
CA VAL A 64 -12.26 11.55 7.01
C VAL A 64 -12.45 12.48 8.21
N ALA A 65 -11.38 12.93 8.88
CA ALA A 65 -11.47 13.81 10.05
C ALA A 65 -11.91 15.26 9.71
N THR A 66 -11.94 15.60 8.42
CA THR A 66 -12.41 16.90 7.93
C THR A 66 -13.89 16.91 7.49
N GLU A 67 -14.58 15.78 7.58
CA GLU A 67 -16.04 15.64 7.41
C GLU A 67 -16.77 15.71 8.76
#